data_AF-A0A498HBG8-F1
#
_entry.id   AF-A0A498HBG8-F1
#
_cell.length_a   1.000
_cell.length_b   1.000
_cell.length_c   1.000
_cell.angle_alpha   90.00
_cell.angle_beta   90.00
_cell.angle_gamma   90.00
#
_symmetry.space_group_name_H-M   'P 1'
#
loop_
_entity.id
_entity.type
_entity.pdbx_description
1 polymer ?
#
loop_
_entity_poly.entity_id
_entity_poly.type
_entity_poly.pdbx_seq_one_letter_code
_entity_poly.pdbx_strand_id
1 'polypeptide(L)' 'MMKCYDCVEAGKDVEAAAVCIVCGKGLCMDHSKEVKLQVSVGKPPEVKRLHKGLPHFMCNYCFDNTVEDSFD' A
#
# COMPACT_ATOMS: atom_id res chain seq x y z
N MET A 1 -4.00 6.31 -19.08
CA MET A 1 -3.09 5.63 -18.13
C MET A 1 -3.31 6.27 -16.76
N MET A 2 -3.25 5.50 -15.67
CA MET A 2 -3.59 6.04 -14.34
C MET A 2 -2.48 6.96 -13.82
N LYS A 3 -2.82 8.10 -13.22
CA LYS A 3 -1.86 9.09 -12.75
C LYS A 3 -1.61 8.98 -11.25
N CYS A 4 -0.45 9.45 -10.81
CA CYS A 4 -0.17 9.60 -9.38
C CYS A 4 -1.01 10.74 -8.79
N TYR A 5 -1.83 10.42 -7.80
CA TYR A 5 -2.77 11.36 -7.17
C TYR A 5 -2.03 12.59 -6.60
N ASP A 6 -1.00 12.35 -5.79
CA ASP A 6 -0.29 13.42 -5.09
C ASP A 6 0.54 14.30 -6.08
N CYS A 7 1.01 13.72 -7.19
CA CYS A 7 1.63 14.50 -8.27
C CYS A 7 0.63 15.42 -8.97
N VAL A 8 -0.58 14.94 -9.24
CA VAL A 8 -1.63 15.73 -9.89
C VAL A 8 -2.06 16.90 -9.00
N GLU A 9 -2.15 16.72 -7.68
CA GLU A 9 -2.42 17.81 -6.74
C GLU A 9 -1.32 18.88 -6.76
N ALA A 10 -0.07 18.49 -7.01
CA ALA A 10 1.06 19.39 -7.20
C ALA A 10 1.17 19.96 -8.64
N GLY A 11 0.18 19.72 -9.51
CA GLY A 11 0.17 20.18 -10.91
C GLY A 11 1.16 19.45 -11.83
N LYS A 12 1.68 18.29 -11.40
CA LYS A 12 2.62 17.47 -12.18
C LYS A 12 1.87 16.34 -12.89
N ASP A 13 2.30 16.03 -14.10
CA ASP A 13 1.78 14.88 -14.85
C ASP A 13 2.75 13.68 -14.75
N VAL A 14 2.47 12.77 -13.81
CA VAL A 14 3.32 11.59 -13.54
C VAL A 14 2.44 10.34 -13.52
N GLU A 15 2.88 9.30 -14.23
CA GLU A 15 2.19 8.01 -14.25
C GLU A 15 2.29 7.30 -12.90
N ALA A 16 1.21 6.61 -12.51
CA ALA A 16 1.21 5.75 -11.33
C ALA A 16 1.75 4.36 -11.68
N ALA A 17 2.56 3.82 -10.78
CA ALA A 17 3.13 2.47 -10.83
C ALA A 17 2.39 1.49 -9.90
N ALA A 18 1.69 2.00 -8.89
CA ALA A 18 0.97 1.20 -7.90
C ALA A 18 -0.34 1.86 -7.45
N VAL A 19 -1.12 1.11 -6.68
CA VAL A 19 -2.36 1.56 -6.03
C VAL A 19 -2.18 1.41 -4.52
N CYS A 20 -2.56 2.44 -3.74
CA CYS A 20 -2.60 2.34 -2.29
C CYS A 20 -3.62 1.26 -1.87
N ILE A 21 -3.18 0.22 -1.16
CA ILE A 21 -4.07 -0.86 -0.71
C ILE A 21 -5.17 -0.39 0.25
N VAL A 22 -4.97 0.75 0.95
CA VAL A 22 -5.93 1.28 1.93
C VAL A 22 -6.96 2.22 1.28
N CYS A 23 -6.52 3.21 0.51
CA CYS A 23 -7.40 4.28 0.02
C CYS A 23 -7.60 4.30 -1.51
N GLY A 24 -6.90 3.46 -2.28
CA GLY A 24 -7.09 3.34 -3.72
C GLY A 24 -6.42 4.44 -4.57
N LYS A 25 -5.68 5.39 -3.98
CA LYS A 25 -4.88 6.39 -4.74
C LYS A 25 -3.91 5.69 -5.69
N GLY A 26 -3.78 6.20 -6.92
CA GLY A 26 -2.66 5.88 -7.80
C GLY A 26 -1.37 6.54 -7.31
N LEU A 27 -0.26 5.81 -7.27
CA LEU A 27 1.01 6.26 -6.71
C LEU A 27 2.15 6.04 -7.70
N CYS A 28 3.00 7.06 -7.90
CA CYS A 28 4.33 6.86 -8.46
C CYS A 28 5.25 6.27 -7.38
N MET A 29 6.46 5.85 -7.78
CA MET A 29 7.43 5.28 -6.85
C MET A 29 7.76 6.22 -5.67
N ASP A 30 7.87 7.52 -5.91
CA ASP A 30 8.21 8.52 -4.87
C ASP A 30 7.11 8.74 -3.84
N HIS A 31 5.84 8.54 -4.22
CA HIS A 31 4.69 8.71 -3.33
C HIS A 31 4.16 7.36 -2.81
N SER A 32 4.96 6.30 -2.92
CA SER A 32 4.63 4.96 -2.44
C SER A 32 5.61 4.47 -1.38
N LYS A 33 5.08 3.80 -0.36
CA LYS A 33 5.85 3.00 0.61
C LYS A 33 5.49 1.54 0.43
N GLU A 34 6.51 0.68 0.32
CA GLU A 34 6.33 -0.76 0.37
C GLU A 34 6.16 -1.22 1.82
N VAL A 35 5.12 -2.01 2.08
CA VAL A 35 4.82 -2.60 3.38
C VAL A 35 4.64 -4.11 3.25
N LYS A 36 5.08 -4.86 4.27
CA LYS A 36 4.84 -6.31 4.33
C LYS A 36 3.64 -6.60 5.20
N LEU A 37 2.50 -6.89 4.57
CA LEU A 37 1.28 -7.24 5.28
C LEU A 37 1.15 -8.76 5.44
N GLN A 38 0.73 -9.19 6.63
CA GLN A 38 0.42 -10.59 6.89
C GLN A 38 -0.81 -11.02 6.08
N VAL A 39 -0.66 -12.04 5.24
CA VAL A 39 -1.74 -12.56 4.40
C VAL A 39 -2.11 -13.95 4.88
N SER A 40 -3.41 -14.24 4.92
CA SER A 40 -3.93 -15.57 5.22
C SER A 40 -4.39 -16.27 3.94
N VAL A 41 -4.14 -17.56 3.84
CA VAL A 41 -4.56 -18.42 2.73
C VAL A 41 -5.47 -19.54 3.23
N GLY A 42 -6.37 -20.02 2.38
CA GLY A 42 -7.34 -21.05 2.72
C GLY A 42 -8.78 -20.55 2.62
N LYS A 43 -9.71 -21.35 3.12
CA LYS A 43 -11.15 -21.05 3.10
C LYS A 43 -11.66 -21.03 4.53
N PRO A 44 -12.40 -19.99 4.96
CA PRO A 44 -13.01 -19.98 6.28
C PRO A 44 -13.83 -21.27 6.56
N PRO A 45 -13.73 -21.86 7.76
CA PRO A 45 -12.98 -21.34 8.93
C PRO A 45 -11.49 -21.68 8.94
N GLU A 46 -11.01 -22.55 8.05
CA GLU A 46 -9.63 -23.04 8.03
C GLU A 46 -8.72 -22.15 7.18
N VAL A 47 -8.10 -21.17 7.83
CA VAL A 47 -7.10 -20.29 7.21
C VAL A 47 -5.74 -20.44 7.89
N LYS A 48 -4.66 -20.31 7.12
CA LYS A 48 -3.28 -20.32 7.60
C LYS A 48 -2.63 -18.98 7.27
N ARG A 49 -1.95 -18.38 8.23
CA ARG A 49 -1.09 -17.22 7.98
C ARG A 49 0.14 -17.64 7.19
N LEU A 50 0.52 -16.87 6.18
CA LEU A 50 1.78 -17.08 5.48
C LEU A 50 2.96 -16.78 6.42
N HIS A 51 4.06 -17.53 6.25
CA HIS A 51 5.26 -17.41 7.07
C HIS A 51 5.95 -16.05 6.94
N LYS A 52 5.74 -15.35 5.82
CA LYS A 52 6.24 -14.01 5.55
C LYS A 52 5.09 -13.15 5.04
N GLY A 53 5.05 -11.90 5.47
CA GLY A 53 4.15 -10.91 4.88
C GLY A 53 4.47 -10.68 3.39
N LEU A 54 3.44 -10.40 2.61
CA LEU A 54 3.58 -10.08 1.19
C LEU A 54 3.70 -8.56 0.99
N PRO A 55 4.50 -8.12 0.01
CA PRO A 55 4.66 -6.71 -0.29
C PRO A 55 3.36 -6.11 -0.82
N HIS A 56 2.99 -4.96 -0.26
CA HIS A 56 1.89 -4.11 -0.70
C HIS A 56 2.40 -2.66 -0.76
N PHE A 57 1.69 -1.81 -1.50
CA PHE A 57 2.02 -0.39 -1.58
C PHE A 57 0.98 0.45 -0.85
N MET A 58 1.46 1.44 -0.10
CA MET A 58 0.64 2.43 0.60
C MET A 58 1.10 3.84 0.24
N CYS A 59 0.19 4.80 0.24
CA CYS A 59 0.57 6.21 0.18
C CYS A 59 1.12 6.65 1.55
N ASN A 60 1.89 7.73 1.56
CA ASN A 60 2.50 8.27 2.79
C ASN A 60 1.46 8.52 3.88
N TYR A 61 0.35 9.18 3.54
CA TYR A 61 -0.73 9.44 4.49
C TYR A 61 -1.28 8.16 5.14
N CYS A 62 -1.62 7.14 4.35
CA CYS A 62 -2.15 5.90 4.91
C CYS A 62 -1.10 5.15 5.73
N PHE A 63 0.15 5.09 5.26
CA PHE A 63 1.23 4.48 6.03
C PHE A 63 1.35 5.14 7.41
N ASP A 64 1.50 6.47 7.44
CA ASP A 64 1.78 7.23 8.66
C ASP A 64 0.60 7.21 9.65
N ASN A 65 -0.62 6.83 9.22
CA ASN A 65 -1.83 6.83 10.06
C ASN A 65 -2.42 5.43 10.31
N THR A 66 -1.85 4.36 9.75
CA THR A 66 -2.39 2.99 9.91
C THR A 66 -1.35 1.94 10.22
N VAL A 67 -0.07 2.26 10.04
CA VAL A 67 1.05 1.41 10.46
C VAL A 67 1.64 2.03 11.72
N GLU A 68 1.30 1.45 12.87
CA GLU A 68 2.05 1.69 14.10
C GLU A 68 3.24 0.73 14.08
N ASP A 69 4.45 1.25 14.33
CA ASP A 69 5.61 0.39 14.58
C ASP A 69 5.24 -0.53 15.73
N SER A 70 5.03 -1.82 15.43
CA SER A 70 4.78 -2.84 16.44
C SER A 70 6.08 -3.10 17.20
N PHE A 71 6.45 -2.16 18.08
CA PHE A 71 7.39 -2.38 19.17
C PHE A 71 6.57 -2.80 20.39
N ASP A 72 6.38 -4.11 20.52
CA ASP A 72 6.63 -4.90 21.72
C ASP A 72 6.48 -6.40 21.41
#